data_AF-A0A1N6LDH7-F1
#
_entry.id   AF-A0A1N6LDH7-F1
#
_cell.length_a   1.000
_cell.length_b   1.000
_cell.length_c   1.000
_cell.angle_alpha   90.00
_cell.angle_beta   90.00
_cell.angle_gamma   90.00
#
_symmetry.space_group_name_H-M   'P 1'
#
loop_
_entity.id
_entity.type
_entity.pdbx_description
1 polymer ?
#
loop_
_entity_poly.entity_id
_entity_poly.type
_entity_poly.pdbx_seq_one_letter_code
_entity_poly.pdbx_strand_id
1 'polypeptide(L)'
;MFDNRWDNWSGDFAESFVAGQLDPRVLGSVSEILSHFGQSVRSIDRDFPDEVSPGTFATVLTERMPRLVLPEEARPLVPEVIAQFLEYLRESGRVGEGADWAAQIRVIARSYNERLKPGGGVKGVPIRRPAEVSSAGRNDPCPCGSGKKYKKCCLGRA
;
A
#
# COMPACT_ATOMS: atom_id res chain seq x y z
N MET A 1 -6.14 -22.31 -4.82
CA MET A 1 -5.78 -22.04 -6.22
C MET A 1 -5.11 -20.67 -6.23
N PHE A 2 -3.89 -20.56 -6.75
CA PHE A 2 -3.21 -19.26 -6.82
C PHE A 2 -3.89 -18.44 -7.93
N ASP A 3 -4.45 -17.28 -7.59
CA ASP A 3 -5.02 -16.37 -8.58
C ASP A 3 -3.90 -15.62 -9.30
N ASN A 4 -3.50 -16.15 -10.46
CA ASN A 4 -2.44 -15.58 -11.28
C ASN A 4 -2.97 -14.55 -12.31
N ARG A 5 -4.25 -14.15 -12.24
CA ARG A 5 -4.84 -13.20 -13.20
C ARG A 5 -4.06 -11.89 -13.25
N TRP A 6 -3.77 -11.31 -12.09
CA TRP A 6 -3.03 -10.05 -11.99
C TRP A 6 -1.67 -10.09 -12.68
N ASP A 7 -0.87 -11.13 -12.39
CA ASP A 7 0.47 -11.24 -12.96
C ASP A 7 0.40 -11.44 -14.48
N ASN A 8 -0.54 -12.24 -14.98
CA ASN A 8 -0.79 -12.38 -16.41
C ASN A 8 -1.17 -11.05 -17.07
N TRP A 9 -2.12 -10.32 -16.48
CA TRP A 9 -2.54 -9.02 -17.02
C TRP A 9 -1.44 -7.97 -16.96
N SER A 10 -0.58 -8.01 -15.95
CA SER A 10 0.59 -7.14 -15.84
C SER A 10 1.61 -7.43 -16.95
N GLY A 11 1.75 -8.69 -17.36
CA GLY A 11 2.55 -9.10 -18.52
C GLY A 11 1.97 -8.56 -19.82
N ASP A 12 0.67 -8.77 -20.06
CA ASP A 12 -0.03 -8.25 -21.24
C ASP A 12 0.10 -6.72 -21.36
N PHE A 13 0.02 -6.01 -20.22
CA PHE A 13 0.21 -4.57 -20.19
C PHE A 13 1.64 -4.18 -20.54
N ALA A 14 2.65 -4.83 -19.96
CA ALA A 14 4.05 -4.51 -20.22
C ALA A 14 4.44 -4.66 -21.71
N GLU A 15 3.75 -5.55 -22.45
CA GLU A 15 3.94 -5.75 -23.89
C GLU A 15 3.00 -4.87 -24.76
N SER A 16 2.11 -4.11 -24.14
CA SER A 16 1.13 -3.28 -24.85
C SER A 16 1.72 -1.99 -25.40
N PHE A 17 1.06 -1.44 -26.42
CA PHE A 17 1.38 -0.10 -26.93
C PHE A 17 1.24 0.98 -25.85
N VAL A 18 0.27 0.84 -24.92
CA VAL A 18 0.04 1.78 -23.81
C VAL A 18 1.26 1.85 -22.90
N ALA A 19 1.85 0.70 -22.54
CA ALA A 19 3.09 0.69 -21.75
C ALA A 19 4.26 1.32 -22.52
N GLY A 20 4.32 1.16 -23.84
CA GLY A 20 5.31 1.82 -24.70
C GLY A 20 5.22 3.35 -24.73
N GLN A 21 4.11 3.94 -24.27
CA GLN A 21 3.93 5.40 -24.16
C GLN A 21 4.29 5.96 -22.77
N LEU A 22 4.64 5.10 -21.81
CA LEU A 22 5.11 5.54 -20.50
C LEU A 22 6.46 6.27 -20.62
N ASP A 23 6.81 7.02 -19.57
CA ASP A 23 8.10 7.69 -19.49
C ASP A 23 9.25 6.67 -19.64
N PRO A 24 10.25 6.92 -20.51
CA PRO A 24 11.35 5.98 -20.74
C PRO A 24 12.09 5.55 -19.47
N ARG A 25 12.09 6.38 -18.42
CA ARG A 25 12.74 6.11 -17.13
C ARG A 25 12.10 4.96 -16.35
N VAL A 26 10.85 4.59 -16.65
CA VAL A 26 10.14 3.50 -15.95
C VAL A 26 9.99 2.21 -16.73
N LEU A 27 10.27 2.21 -18.04
CA LEU A 27 9.99 1.06 -18.92
C LEU A 27 10.66 -0.22 -18.43
N GLY A 28 11.90 -0.14 -17.94
CA GLY A 28 12.63 -1.29 -17.38
C GLY A 28 12.11 -1.80 -16.03
N SER A 29 11.18 -1.08 -15.39
CA SER A 29 10.67 -1.39 -14.05
C SER A 29 9.17 -1.66 -14.00
N VAL A 30 8.45 -1.63 -15.14
CA VAL A 30 6.98 -1.77 -15.18
C VAL A 30 6.51 -3.07 -14.52
N SER A 31 7.05 -4.22 -14.93
CA SER A 31 6.63 -5.52 -14.39
C SER A 31 6.91 -5.65 -12.89
N GLU A 32 8.06 -5.13 -12.43
CA GLU A 32 8.42 -5.15 -11.00
C GLU A 32 7.47 -4.28 -10.17
N ILE A 33 7.15 -3.08 -10.66
CA ILE A 33 6.19 -2.17 -10.01
C ILE A 33 4.82 -2.83 -9.87
N LEU A 34 4.30 -3.39 -10.96
CA LEU A 34 2.94 -3.96 -10.98
C LEU A 34 2.84 -5.24 -10.16
N SER A 35 3.84 -6.12 -10.22
CA SER A 35 3.84 -7.34 -9.41
C SER A 35 3.94 -7.02 -7.91
N HIS A 36 4.85 -6.12 -7.52
CA HIS A 36 4.98 -5.70 -6.12
C HIS A 36 3.70 -5.00 -5.61
N PHE A 37 3.07 -4.16 -6.42
CA PHE A 37 1.81 -3.52 -6.07
C PHE A 37 0.70 -4.55 -5.84
N GLY A 38 0.47 -5.46 -6.79
CA GLY A 38 -0.56 -6.48 -6.67
C GLY A 38 -0.35 -7.39 -5.46
N GLN A 39 0.88 -7.85 -5.23
CA GLN A 39 1.22 -8.64 -4.04
C GLN A 39 0.98 -7.86 -2.74
N SER A 40 1.32 -6.57 -2.72
CA SER A 40 1.09 -5.70 -1.56
C SER A 40 -0.40 -5.50 -1.27
N VAL A 41 -1.23 -5.31 -2.30
CA VAL A 41 -2.69 -5.20 -2.13
C VAL A 41 -3.26 -6.52 -1.63
N ARG A 42 -2.90 -7.66 -2.25
CA ARG A 42 -3.35 -9.01 -1.83
C ARG A 42 -2.98 -9.38 -0.41
N SER A 43 -1.89 -8.82 0.11
CA SER A 43 -1.48 -9.03 1.50
C SER A 43 -2.42 -8.37 2.52
N ILE A 44 -3.22 -7.39 2.08
CA ILE A 44 -4.20 -6.65 2.87
C ILE A 44 -5.62 -7.13 2.55
N ASP A 45 -5.99 -7.13 1.26
CA ASP A 45 -7.29 -7.58 0.75
C ASP A 45 -7.12 -8.84 -0.11
N ARG A 46 -7.56 -9.99 0.41
CA ARG A 46 -7.39 -11.29 -0.26
C ARG A 46 -8.28 -11.46 -1.50
N ASP A 47 -9.38 -10.71 -1.55
CA ASP A 47 -10.36 -10.77 -2.65
C ASP A 47 -9.95 -9.89 -3.85
N PHE A 48 -8.80 -9.22 -3.78
CA PHE A 48 -8.23 -8.50 -4.92
C PHE A 48 -7.80 -9.46 -6.03
N PRO A 49 -8.19 -9.20 -7.30
CA PRO A 49 -8.68 -7.94 -7.87
C PRO A 49 -10.20 -7.80 -8.03
N ASP A 50 -11.01 -8.66 -7.41
CA ASP A 50 -12.47 -8.58 -7.52
C ASP A 50 -13.06 -7.55 -6.53
N GLU A 51 -12.46 -7.38 -5.35
CA GLU A 51 -12.84 -6.38 -4.36
C GLU A 51 -11.62 -5.74 -3.68
N VAL A 52 -11.71 -4.44 -3.35
CA VAL A 52 -10.68 -3.69 -2.62
C VAL A 52 -11.32 -2.86 -1.52
N SER A 53 -10.84 -3.02 -0.29
CA SER A 53 -11.32 -2.24 0.85
C SER A 53 -10.91 -0.76 0.73
N PRO A 54 -11.76 0.17 1.20
CA PRO A 54 -11.40 1.59 1.25
C PRO A 54 -10.09 1.84 2.02
N GLY A 55 -9.17 2.58 1.40
CA GLY A 55 -7.88 2.94 2.01
C GLY A 55 -6.75 1.92 1.79
N THR A 56 -7.02 0.76 1.19
CA THR A 56 -5.98 -0.23 0.88
C THR A 56 -4.93 0.35 -0.07
N PHE A 57 -5.33 0.99 -1.17
CA PHE A 57 -4.37 1.64 -2.08
C PHE A 57 -3.56 2.74 -1.40
N ALA A 58 -4.17 3.53 -0.51
CA ALA A 58 -3.45 4.56 0.24
C ALA A 58 -2.35 3.94 1.13
N THR A 59 -2.67 2.84 1.81
CA THR A 59 -1.72 2.09 2.63
C THR A 59 -0.59 1.49 1.78
N VAL A 60 -0.94 0.81 0.68
CA VAL A 60 0.05 0.20 -0.23
C VAL A 60 0.97 1.25 -0.84
N LEU A 61 0.41 2.31 -1.43
CA LEU A 61 1.19 3.37 -2.05
C LEU A 61 2.07 4.09 -1.04
N THR A 62 1.60 4.41 0.16
CA THR A 62 2.40 5.24 1.09
C THR A 62 3.33 4.43 2.00
N GLU A 63 3.08 3.15 2.23
CA GLU A 63 3.85 2.35 3.18
C GLU A 63 4.68 1.23 2.54
N ARG A 64 4.20 0.66 1.43
CA ARG A 64 4.81 -0.51 0.77
C ARG A 64 5.62 -0.10 -0.45
N MET A 65 5.00 0.62 -1.39
CA MET A 65 5.65 1.03 -2.65
C MET A 65 6.95 1.83 -2.47
N PRO A 66 7.09 2.75 -1.48
CA PRO A 66 8.33 3.52 -1.32
C PRO A 66 9.53 2.68 -0.88
N ARG A 67 9.30 1.42 -0.46
CA ARG A 67 10.34 0.46 -0.08
C ARG A 67 10.83 -0.37 -1.27
N LEU A 68 10.15 -0.33 -2.41
CA LEU A 68 10.57 -1.01 -3.62
C LEU A 68 11.89 -0.39 -4.12
N VAL A 69 12.84 -1.24 -4.47
CA VAL A 69 14.16 -0.82 -4.94
C VAL A 69 14.05 -0.49 -6.42
N LEU A 70 14.08 0.79 -6.75
CA LEU A 70 13.99 1.30 -8.12
C LEU A 70 15.05 2.38 -8.37
N PRO A 71 15.42 2.65 -9.64
CA PRO A 71 16.18 3.85 -10.01
C PRO A 71 15.52 5.11 -9.44
N GLU A 72 16.31 6.07 -8.93
CA GLU A 72 15.78 7.25 -8.22
C GLU A 72 14.82 8.06 -9.09
N GLU A 73 15.14 8.16 -10.38
CA GLU A 73 14.37 8.83 -11.41
C GLU A 73 13.05 8.13 -11.77
N ALA A 74 12.94 6.82 -11.53
CA ALA A 74 11.74 6.03 -11.79
C ALA A 74 10.73 6.12 -10.63
N ARG A 75 11.22 6.36 -9.41
CA ARG A 75 10.38 6.34 -8.19
C ARG A 75 9.18 7.29 -8.25
N PRO A 76 9.31 8.57 -8.65
CA PRO A 76 8.16 9.49 -8.67
C PRO A 76 7.06 9.10 -9.66
N LEU A 77 7.40 8.25 -10.63
CA LEU A 77 6.53 7.85 -11.74
C LEU A 77 5.71 6.59 -11.42
N VAL A 78 6.00 5.90 -10.32
CA VAL A 78 5.30 4.67 -9.87
C VAL A 78 3.77 4.81 -9.84
N PRO A 79 3.16 5.88 -9.27
CA PRO A 79 1.71 6.01 -9.27
C PRO A 79 1.12 6.11 -10.68
N GLU A 80 1.81 6.76 -11.62
CA GLU A 80 1.29 6.89 -12.98
C GLU A 80 1.34 5.55 -13.72
N VAL A 81 2.40 4.74 -13.53
CA VAL A 81 2.46 3.37 -14.07
C VAL A 81 1.28 2.54 -13.58
N ILE A 82 0.98 2.59 -12.27
CA ILE A 82 -0.15 1.86 -11.69
C ILE A 82 -1.49 2.38 -12.23
N ALA A 83 -1.67 3.71 -12.31
CA ALA A 83 -2.90 4.31 -12.81
C ALA A 83 -3.19 3.93 -14.28
N GLN A 84 -2.18 4.01 -15.15
CA GLN A 84 -2.28 3.60 -16.55
C GLN A 84 -2.61 2.12 -16.69
N PHE A 85 -2.02 1.26 -15.86
CA PHE A 85 -2.37 -0.16 -15.86
C PHE A 85 -3.83 -0.40 -15.46
N LEU A 86 -4.32 0.29 -14.44
CA LEU A 86 -5.70 0.15 -13.97
C LEU A 86 -6.72 0.66 -15.01
N GLU A 87 -6.40 1.74 -15.74
CA GLU A 87 -7.21 2.17 -16.89
C GLU A 87 -7.19 1.14 -18.01
N TYR A 88 -6.03 0.57 -18.32
CA TYR A 88 -5.94 -0.52 -19.29
C TYR A 88 -6.78 -1.75 -18.88
N LEU A 89 -6.84 -2.10 -17.59
CA LEU A 89 -7.74 -3.15 -17.09
C LEU A 89 -9.22 -2.79 -17.28
N ARG A 90 -9.57 -1.50 -17.16
CA ARG A 90 -10.93 -1.03 -17.43
C ARG A 90 -11.28 -1.09 -18.91
N GLU A 91 -10.39 -0.65 -19.78
CA GLU A 91 -10.61 -0.63 -21.23
C GLU A 91 -10.67 -2.04 -21.82
N SER A 92 -9.86 -2.95 -21.30
CA SER A 92 -9.89 -4.37 -21.67
C SER A 92 -11.06 -5.16 -21.06
N GLY A 93 -11.88 -4.53 -20.21
CA GLY A 93 -13.04 -5.15 -19.56
C GLY A 93 -12.70 -6.18 -18.47
N ARG A 94 -11.46 -6.17 -17.97
CA ARG A 94 -10.98 -7.10 -16.93
C ARG A 94 -11.38 -6.68 -15.52
N VAL A 95 -11.39 -5.37 -15.27
CA VAL A 95 -11.80 -4.77 -13.99
C VAL A 95 -12.68 -3.55 -14.25
N GLY A 96 -13.95 -3.60 -13.87
CA GLY A 96 -14.93 -2.55 -14.14
C GLY A 96 -14.65 -1.24 -13.39
N GLU A 97 -14.03 -1.36 -12.23
CA GLU A 97 -13.67 -0.28 -11.31
C GLU A 97 -12.30 0.33 -11.62
N GLY A 98 -11.59 -0.18 -12.65
CA GLY A 98 -10.21 0.19 -12.93
C GLY A 98 -9.98 1.70 -13.13
N ALA A 99 -10.93 2.41 -13.74
CA ALA A 99 -10.85 3.87 -13.91
C ALA A 99 -10.98 4.62 -12.57
N ASP A 100 -11.90 4.20 -11.69
CA ASP A 100 -12.07 4.81 -10.37
C ASP A 100 -10.84 4.55 -9.49
N TRP A 101 -10.29 3.34 -9.58
CA TRP A 101 -9.05 2.98 -8.90
C TRP A 101 -7.87 3.81 -9.42
N ALA A 102 -7.72 3.97 -10.73
CA ALA A 102 -6.70 4.83 -11.33
C ALA A 102 -6.82 6.29 -10.84
N ALA A 103 -8.03 6.84 -10.78
CA ALA A 103 -8.28 8.17 -10.23
C ALA A 103 -7.85 8.25 -8.76
N GLN A 104 -8.15 7.24 -7.95
CA GLN A 104 -7.71 7.16 -6.56
C GLN A 104 -6.17 7.12 -6.43
N ILE A 105 -5.49 6.33 -7.26
CA ILE A 105 -4.03 6.26 -7.31
C ILE A 105 -3.43 7.64 -7.59
N ARG A 106 -3.98 8.38 -8.57
CA ARG A 106 -3.52 9.74 -8.90
C ARG A 106 -3.75 10.74 -7.77
N VAL A 107 -4.87 10.64 -7.06
CA VAL A 107 -5.12 11.44 -5.84
C VAL A 107 -4.09 11.15 -4.75
N ILE A 108 -3.73 9.88 -4.55
CA ILE A 108 -2.75 9.45 -3.54
C ILE A 108 -1.30 9.77 -3.97
N ALA A 109 -1.02 9.95 -5.27
CA ALA A 109 0.32 10.15 -5.82
C ALA A 109 1.09 11.29 -5.13
N ARG A 110 0.41 12.36 -4.71
CA ARG A 110 1.01 13.44 -3.92
C ARG A 110 1.57 12.92 -2.60
N SER A 111 0.74 12.22 -1.82
CA SER A 111 1.13 11.62 -0.53
C SER A 111 2.24 10.59 -0.73
N TYR A 112 2.23 9.82 -1.81
CA TYR A 112 3.32 8.93 -2.18
C TYR A 112 4.64 9.69 -2.38
N ASN A 113 4.64 10.75 -3.18
CA ASN A 113 5.84 11.54 -3.48
C ASN A 113 6.42 12.21 -2.23
N GLU A 114 5.58 12.67 -1.30
CA GLU A 114 6.00 13.24 -0.01
C GLU A 114 6.74 12.22 0.89
N ARG A 115 6.53 10.92 0.65
CA ARG A 115 7.14 9.81 1.42
C ARG A 115 8.53 9.42 0.92
N LEU A 116 8.87 9.78 -0.31
CA LEU A 116 10.20 9.56 -0.89
C LEU A 116 11.21 10.47 -0.15
N LYS A 117 12.24 9.90 0.48
CA LYS A 117 13.39 10.69 0.93
C LYS A 117 14.32 10.99 -0.25
N PRO A 118 14.99 12.15 -0.29
CA PRO A 118 16.23 12.27 -1.05
C PRO A 118 17.22 11.22 -0.51
N GLY A 119 17.72 10.33 -1.36
CA GLY A 119 18.61 9.21 -0.96
C GLY A 119 17.90 7.90 -0.55
N GLY A 120 16.61 7.78 -0.79
CA GLY A 120 15.96 6.48 -1.00
C GLY A 120 15.41 5.70 0.20
N GLY A 121 15.56 6.20 1.43
CA GLY A 121 14.84 5.66 2.58
C GLY A 121 13.36 6.11 2.62
N VAL A 122 12.47 5.32 3.20
CA VAL A 122 11.09 5.79 3.49
C VAL A 122 11.16 6.71 4.71
N LYS A 123 10.57 7.93 4.67
CA LYS A 123 10.34 8.69 5.92
C LYS A 123 9.50 7.79 6.81
N GLY A 124 9.91 7.43 8.02
CA GLY A 124 8.96 6.77 8.92
C GLY A 124 7.82 7.76 9.13
N VAL A 125 6.57 7.41 8.80
CA VAL A 125 5.48 8.07 9.52
C VAL A 125 5.75 7.64 10.97
N PRO A 126 5.91 8.56 11.93
CA PRO A 126 5.90 8.15 13.31
C PRO A 126 4.59 7.41 13.50
N ILE A 127 4.66 6.09 13.69
CA ILE A 127 3.48 5.27 13.98
C ILE A 127 2.94 5.86 15.27
N ARG A 128 1.96 6.76 15.16
CA ARG A 128 1.01 7.01 16.22
C ARG A 128 0.27 5.69 16.29
N ARG A 129 0.80 4.77 17.11
CA ARG A 129 0.06 3.59 17.52
C ARG A 129 -1.34 4.13 17.84
N PRO A 130 -2.42 3.58 17.25
CA PRO A 130 -3.74 3.81 17.81
C PRO A 130 -3.57 3.57 19.30
N ALA A 131 -4.08 4.46 20.15
CA ALA A 131 -3.97 4.29 21.58
C ALA A 131 -4.61 2.94 21.93
N GLU A 132 -3.79 1.88 21.90
CA GLU A 132 -4.07 0.58 22.45
C GLU A 132 -4.37 0.91 23.90
N VAL A 133 -5.63 0.63 24.25
CA VAL A 133 -6.19 0.67 25.59
C VAL A 133 -5.06 0.64 26.60
N SER A 134 -4.85 1.82 27.19
CA SER A 134 -3.79 2.15 28.12
C SER A 134 -3.37 0.91 28.89
N SER A 135 -2.21 0.36 28.51
CA SER A 135 -1.48 -0.53 29.39
C SER A 135 -1.11 0.32 30.59
N ALA A 136 -2.02 0.40 31.57
CA ALA A 136 -1.81 1.14 32.80
C ALA A 136 -0.43 0.70 33.31
N GLY A 137 0.47 1.66 33.48
CA GLY A 137 1.81 1.38 33.97
C GLY A 137 1.66 0.58 35.27
N ARG A 138 2.59 -0.33 35.58
CA ARG A 138 2.52 -1.18 36.78
C ARG A 138 2.15 -0.40 38.07
N ASN A 139 2.49 0.89 38.15
CA ASN A 139 2.23 1.75 39.30
C ASN A 139 0.97 2.64 39.19
N ASP A 140 0.28 2.67 38.05
CA ASP A 140 -0.92 3.48 37.82
C ASP A 140 -2.13 2.91 38.58
N PRO A 141 -3.15 3.73 38.89
CA PRO A 141 -4.40 3.24 39.46
C PRO A 141 -5.04 2.18 38.54
N CYS A 142 -5.52 1.10 39.15
CA CYS A 142 -6.02 -0.07 38.46
C CYS A 142 -7.38 0.23 37.79
N PRO A 143 -7.56 -0.08 36.49
CA PRO A 143 -8.79 0.25 35.76
C PRO A 143 -10.02 -0.55 36.20
N CYS A 144 -9.88 -1.56 37.07
CA CYS A 144 -10.99 -2.35 37.60
C CYS A 144 -11.80 -1.64 38.72
N GLY A 145 -11.55 -0.36 38.98
CA GLY A 145 -12.27 0.44 39.99
C GLY A 145 -11.90 0.15 41.45
N SER A 146 -10.81 -0.59 41.72
CA SER A 146 -10.45 -1.00 43.08
C SER A 146 -9.74 0.07 43.92
N GLY A 147 -9.34 1.19 43.31
CA GLY A 147 -8.54 2.24 43.94
C GLY A 147 -7.08 1.87 44.24
N LYS A 148 -6.62 0.65 43.88
CA LYS A 148 -5.25 0.16 44.11
C LYS A 148 -4.37 0.36 42.87
N LYS A 149 -3.04 0.36 43.03
CA LYS A 149 -2.09 0.35 41.89
C LYS A 149 -2.22 -0.96 41.09
N TYR A 150 -2.11 -0.90 39.75
CA TYR A 150 -2.31 -2.03 38.83
C TYR A 150 -1.48 -3.27 39.19
N LYS A 151 -0.20 -3.09 39.56
CA LYS A 151 0.70 -4.18 40.01
C LYS A 151 0.22 -4.95 41.26
N LYS A 152 -0.57 -4.30 42.12
CA LYS A 152 -1.07 -4.87 43.38
C LYS A 152 -2.51 -5.34 43.29
N CYS A 153 -3.14 -5.24 42.11
CA CYS A 153 -4.54 -5.60 41.90
C CYS A 153 -4.67 -6.67 40.83
N CYS A 154 -4.88 -6.30 39.57
CA CYS A 154 -5.10 -7.24 38.47
C CYS A 154 -3.82 -7.98 38.04
N LEU A 155 -2.64 -7.40 38.26
CA LEU A 155 -1.36 -8.03 37.90
C LEU A 155 -0.73 -8.86 39.04
N GLY A 156 -1.17 -8.64 40.28
CA GLY A 156 -0.63 -9.28 41.49
C GLY A 156 -1.42 -10.51 41.94
N ARG A 157 -2.45 -10.91 41.18
CA ARG A 157 -3.17 -12.17 41.35
C ARG A 157 -2.48 -13.22 40.47
N ALA A 158 -1.41 -13.80 41.00
CA ALA A 158 -0.94 -15.14 40.64
C ALA A 158 -1.23 -16.04 41.84
#